data_AF-G5JSP2-F1
#
_entry.id   AF-G5JSP2-F1
#
_cell.length_a   1.000
_cell.length_b   1.000
_cell.length_c   1.000
_cell.angle_alpha   90.00
_cell.angle_beta   90.00
_cell.angle_gamma   90.00
#
_symmetry.space_group_name_H-M   'P 1'
#
loop_
_entity.id
_entity.type
_entity.pdbx_description
1 polymer ?
#
loop_
_entity_poly.entity_id
_entity_poly.type
_entity_poly.pdbx_seq_one_letter_code
_entity_poly.pdbx_strand_id
1 'polypeptide(L)'
;MIYILAILYFFLVPFLAQSLVRYFDLKRFSIKFPDLSLPFLAWAIIHYSSTYFTHSLFPQYLLMMCLLAIATCLFIIRSNRNSRRKIFSYRRFFKLFWRMGYLLTAVFYIVTVILIALR
;
A
#
# COMPACT_ATOMS: atom_id res chain seq x y z
N MET A 1 -20.18 -15.26 -4.79
CA MET A 1 -19.81 -14.41 -5.94
C MET A 1 -18.85 -13.27 -5.57
N ILE A 2 -19.12 -12.47 -4.53
CA ILE A 2 -18.29 -11.31 -4.18
C ILE A 2 -16.82 -11.65 -3.84
N TYR A 3 -16.55 -12.77 -3.17
CA TYR A 3 -15.18 -13.19 -2.86
C TYR A 3 -14.35 -13.43 -4.14
N ILE A 4 -14.98 -13.92 -5.22
CA ILE A 4 -14.32 -14.12 -6.52
C ILE A 4 -13.92 -12.77 -7.12
N LEU A 5 -14.79 -11.75 -7.02
CA LEU A 5 -14.50 -10.40 -7.48
C LEU A 5 -13.37 -9.75 -6.66
N ALA A 6 -13.34 -9.96 -5.34
CA ALA A 6 -12.29 -9.44 -4.47
C ALA A 6 -10.93 -10.08 -4.77
N ILE A 7 -10.89 -11.41 -4.96
CA ILE A 7 -9.68 -12.12 -5.38
C ILE A 7 -9.23 -11.62 -6.76
N LEU A 8 -10.16 -11.50 -7.72
CA LEU A 8 -9.85 -11.01 -9.05
C LEU A 8 -9.27 -9.60 -9.00
N TYR A 9 -9.85 -8.70 -8.19
CA TYR A 9 -9.39 -7.33 -8.00
C TYR A 9 -7.94 -7.27 -7.52
N PHE A 10 -7.53 -8.18 -6.62
CA PHE A 10 -6.14 -8.25 -6.15
C PHE A 10 -5.13 -8.46 -7.28
N PHE A 11 -5.45 -9.29 -8.27
CA PHE A 11 -4.59 -9.53 -9.44
C PHE A 11 -4.75 -8.45 -10.50
N LEU A 12 -5.96 -7.88 -10.65
CA LEU A 12 -6.26 -6.88 -11.66
C LEU A 12 -5.55 -5.54 -11.38
N VAL A 13 -5.52 -5.10 -10.12
CA VAL A 13 -4.92 -3.82 -9.73
C VAL A 13 -3.44 -3.69 -10.08
N PRO A 14 -2.53 -4.64 -9.75
CA PRO A 14 -1.13 -4.53 -10.13
C PRO A 14 -0.96 -4.58 -11.66
N PHE A 15 -1.79 -5.36 -12.37
CA PHE A 15 -1.75 -5.42 -13.83
C PHE A 15 -2.17 -4.11 -14.49
N LEU A 16 -3.26 -3.48 -14.01
CA LEU A 16 -3.71 -2.16 -14.45
C LEU A 16 -2.69 -1.08 -14.09
N ALA A 17 -2.15 -1.10 -12.87
CA ALA A 17 -1.12 -0.15 -12.45
C ALA A 17 0.13 -0.26 -13.33
N GLN A 18 0.58 -1.47 -13.67
CA GLN A 18 1.71 -1.68 -14.57
C GLN A 18 1.41 -1.18 -16.00
N SER A 19 0.21 -1.42 -16.49
CA SER A 19 -0.25 -0.95 -17.80
C SER A 19 -0.26 0.58 -17.85
N LEU A 20 -0.86 1.24 -16.85
CA LEU A 20 -0.92 2.70 -16.75
C LEU A 20 0.47 3.34 -16.67
N VAL A 21 1.37 2.77 -15.86
CA VAL A 21 2.76 3.26 -15.76
C VAL A 21 3.48 3.19 -17.11
N ARG A 22 3.17 2.18 -17.93
CA ARG A 22 3.75 2.02 -19.27
C ARG A 22 3.10 2.97 -20.29
N TYR A 23 1.78 3.16 -20.24
CA TYR A 23 1.06 4.04 -21.17
C TYR A 23 1.41 5.51 -21.01
N PHE A 24 1.59 5.97 -19.77
CA PHE A 24 1.87 7.38 -19.48
C PHE A 24 3.37 7.69 -19.26
N ASP A 25 4.25 6.71 -19.49
CA ASP A 25 5.71 6.84 -19.27
C ASP A 25 6.09 7.39 -17.88
N LEU A 26 5.35 7.00 -16.83
CA LEU A 26 5.58 7.45 -15.45
C LEU A 26 6.96 7.03 -14.89
N LYS A 27 7.68 6.18 -15.61
CA LYS A 27 9.10 5.91 -15.38
C LYS A 27 9.93 7.20 -15.39
N ARG A 28 9.58 8.20 -16.21
CA ARG A 28 10.24 9.50 -16.25
C ARG A 28 10.15 10.26 -14.92
N PHE A 29 9.07 10.07 -14.17
CA PHE A 29 8.84 10.67 -12.85
C PHE A 29 9.31 9.79 -11.68
N SER A 30 9.95 8.65 -11.94
CA SER A 30 10.37 7.66 -10.93
C SER A 30 9.18 7.04 -10.15
N ILE A 31 7.95 7.15 -10.65
CA ILE A 31 6.76 6.52 -10.08
C ILE A 31 6.68 5.09 -10.62
N LYS A 32 6.60 4.12 -9.73
CA LYS A 32 6.56 2.70 -10.08
C LYS A 32 5.13 2.14 -9.93
N PHE A 33 4.92 0.92 -10.42
CA PHE A 33 3.64 0.21 -10.25
C PHE A 33 3.10 0.18 -8.80
N PRO A 34 3.93 -0.01 -7.73
CA PRO A 34 3.45 -0.09 -6.35
C PRO A 34 2.78 1.22 -5.93
N ASP A 35 3.23 2.32 -6.55
CA ASP A 35 2.82 3.64 -6.16
C ASP A 35 1.43 4.00 -6.64
N LEU A 36 1.04 3.43 -7.77
CA LEU A 36 -0.32 3.53 -8.28
C LEU A 36 -1.24 2.51 -7.62
N SER A 37 -0.77 1.28 -7.39
CA SER A 37 -1.62 0.20 -6.86
C SER A 37 -2.03 0.38 -5.40
N LEU A 38 -1.18 1.02 -4.59
CA LEU A 38 -1.46 1.29 -3.17
C LEU A 38 -2.80 2.03 -2.95
N PRO A 39 -3.05 3.22 -3.55
CA PRO A 39 -4.32 3.92 -3.34
C PRO A 39 -5.54 3.14 -3.84
N PHE A 40 -5.42 2.39 -4.93
CA PHE A 40 -6.51 1.54 -5.42
C PHE A 40 -6.84 0.40 -4.44
N LEU A 41 -5.82 -0.29 -3.92
CA LEU A 41 -6.02 -1.33 -2.91
C LEU A 41 -6.58 -0.75 -1.60
N ALA A 42 -6.08 0.41 -1.16
CA ALA A 42 -6.58 1.09 0.03
C ALA A 42 -8.05 1.48 -0.11
N TRP A 43 -8.47 2.00 -1.27
CA TRP A 43 -9.87 2.30 -1.56
C TRP A 43 -10.74 1.05 -1.46
N ALA A 44 -10.28 -0.06 -2.04
CA ALA A 44 -10.99 -1.33 -1.97
C ALA A 44 -11.15 -1.81 -0.53
N ILE A 45 -10.11 -1.73 0.30
CA ILE A 45 -10.20 -2.08 1.74
C ILE A 45 -11.30 -1.28 2.42
N ILE A 46 -11.37 0.04 2.18
CA ILE A 46 -12.39 0.91 2.78
C ILE A 46 -13.79 0.48 2.35
N HIS A 47 -13.99 0.25 1.05
CA HIS A 47 -15.28 -0.10 0.48
C HIS A 47 -15.77 -1.48 0.93
N TYR A 48 -14.90 -2.50 0.86
CA TYR A 48 -15.24 -3.84 1.36
C TYR A 48 -15.46 -3.80 2.86
N SER A 49 -14.67 -3.02 3.59
CA SER A 49 -14.83 -2.93 5.02
C SER A 49 -16.16 -2.31 5.46
N SER A 50 -16.63 -1.25 4.80
CA SER A 50 -17.89 -0.60 5.17
C SER A 50 -19.11 -1.45 4.82
N THR A 51 -19.00 -2.29 3.79
CA THR A 51 -20.11 -3.09 3.28
C THR A 51 -20.29 -4.40 4.06
N TYR A 52 -19.19 -5.03 4.47
CA TYR A 52 -19.23 -6.42 4.98
C TYR A 52 -18.94 -6.56 6.48
N PHE A 53 -18.49 -5.50 7.18
CA PHE A 53 -18.23 -5.55 8.62
C PHE A 53 -19.12 -4.57 9.38
N THR A 54 -19.57 -4.97 10.57
CA THR A 54 -20.36 -4.11 11.47
C THR A 54 -19.53 -2.95 12.02
N HIS A 55 -18.22 -3.17 12.18
CA HIS A 55 -17.24 -2.14 12.49
C HIS A 55 -16.27 -2.01 11.31
N SER A 56 -16.09 -0.78 10.82
CA SER A 56 -15.12 -0.50 9.78
C SER A 56 -13.70 -0.83 10.25
N LEU A 57 -12.94 -1.60 9.46
CA LEU A 57 -11.52 -1.91 9.58
C LEU A 57 -10.62 -0.74 9.13
N PHE A 58 -11.21 0.37 8.66
CA PHE A 58 -10.49 1.56 8.26
C PHE A 58 -9.58 2.14 9.37
N PRO A 59 -10.00 2.28 10.64
CA PRO A 59 -9.15 2.78 11.70
C PRO A 59 -7.94 1.88 11.94
N GLN A 60 -8.11 0.55 11.84
CA GLN A 60 -7.02 -0.41 12.00
C GLN A 60 -6.00 -0.30 10.87
N TYR A 61 -6.48 -0.18 9.63
CA TYR A 61 -5.63 0.06 8.46
C TYR A 61 -4.85 1.39 8.59
N LEU A 62 -5.52 2.46 9.04
CA LEU A 62 -4.89 3.76 9.24
C LEU A 62 -3.81 3.72 10.34
N LEU A 63 -4.06 3.01 11.45
CA LEU A 63 -3.06 2.77 12.48
C LEU A 63 -1.84 2.02 11.94
N MET A 64 -2.03 1.00 11.12
CA MET A 64 -0.94 0.26 10.48
C MET A 64 -0.11 1.16 9.54
N MET A 65 -0.75 2.07 8.79
CA MET A 65 -0.05 3.04 7.95
C MET A 65 0.74 4.06 8.77
N CYS A 66 0.21 4.53 9.90
CA CYS A 66 0.93 5.39 10.84
C CYS A 66 2.15 4.67 11.45
N LEU A 67 1.99 3.41 11.87
CA LEU A 67 3.09 2.58 12.37
C LEU A 67 4.17 2.39 11.30
N LEU A 68 3.77 2.15 10.05
CA LEU A 68 4.70 2.03 8.93
C LEU A 68 5.45 3.36 8.65
N ALA A 69 4.79 4.50 8.80
CA ALA A 69 5.43 5.82 8.70
C ALA A 69 6.49 6.02 9.80
N ILE A 70 6.18 5.63 11.05
CA ILE A 70 7.13 5.70 12.16
C ILE A 70 8.30 4.75 11.91
N ALA A 71 8.03 3.50 11.53
CA ALA A 71 9.05 2.50 11.25
C ALA A 71 9.99 2.93 10.12
N THR A 72 9.46 3.49 9.03
CA THR A 72 10.26 4.01 7.91
C THR A 72 11.08 5.24 8.32
N CYS A 73 10.55 6.12 9.16
CA CYS A 73 11.30 7.24 9.72
C CYS A 73 12.49 6.74 10.57
N LEU A 74 12.24 5.83 11.51
CA LEU A 74 13.28 5.22 12.35
C LEU A 74 14.34 4.48 11.53
N PHE A 75 13.92 3.77 10.48
CA PHE A 75 14.83 3.06 9.58
C PHE A 75 15.79 4.03 8.87
N ILE A 76 15.28 5.15 8.35
CA ILE A 76 16.10 6.16 7.68
C ILE A 76 17.06 6.84 8.66
N ILE A 77 16.60 7.14 9.88
CA ILE A 77 17.45 7.73 10.93
C ILE A 77 18.59 6.76 11.29
N ARG A 78 18.28 5.47 11.52
CA ARG A 78 19.29 4.43 11.81
C ARG A 78 20.26 4.22 10.64
N SER A 79 19.75 4.20 9.42
CA SER A 79 20.58 4.06 8.20
C SER A 79 21.52 5.25 8.01
N ASN A 80 21.05 6.48 8.25
CA ASN A 80 21.89 7.68 8.22
C ASN A 80 22.91 7.73 9.37
N ARG A 81 22.62 7.14 10.54
CA ARG A 81 23.60 7.04 11.64
C ARG A 81 24.82 6.21 11.26
N ASN A 82 24.65 5.21 10.39
CA ASN A 82 25.74 4.31 9.95
C ASN A 82 26.52 4.84 8.73
N SER A 83 26.00 5.86 8.04
CA SER A 83 26.64 6.48 6.88
C SER A 83 26.87 7.97 7.17
N ARG A 84 28.12 8.36 7.47
CA ARG A 84 28.57 9.72 7.87
C ARG A 84 28.17 10.90 6.96
N ARG A 85 27.38 10.68 5.90
CA ARG A 85 26.89 11.71 4.99
C ARG A 85 25.49 11.36 4.49
N LYS A 86 24.49 12.10 4.94
CA LYS A 86 23.56 12.90 4.10
C LYS A 86 22.31 13.30 4.88
N ILE A 87 22.00 14.58 4.77
CA ILE A 87 20.77 15.27 5.19
C ILE A 87 19.53 14.42 4.89
N PHE A 88 18.61 14.35 5.86
CA PHE A 88 17.32 13.67 5.73
C PHE A 88 16.58 14.20 4.49
N SER A 89 16.41 13.34 3.49
CA SER A 89 15.75 13.73 2.25
C SER A 89 14.33 13.19 2.25
N TYR A 90 13.35 14.10 2.23
CA TYR A 90 11.93 13.77 2.16
C TYR A 90 11.59 12.85 0.97
N ARG A 91 12.29 13.03 -0.16
CA ARG A 91 12.13 12.21 -1.35
C ARG A 91 12.50 10.73 -1.12
N ARG A 92 13.46 10.45 -0.23
CA ARG A 92 13.84 9.06 0.13
C ARG A 92 12.81 8.43 1.07
N PHE A 93 12.28 9.19 2.03
CA PHE A 93 11.20 8.74 2.90
C PHE A 93 9.98 8.34 2.08
N PHE A 94 9.48 9.24 1.23
CA PHE A 94 8.29 8.97 0.44
C PHE A 94 8.46 7.73 -0.44
N LYS A 95 9.58 7.58 -1.15
CA LYS A 95 9.83 6.38 -1.98
C LYS A 95 9.86 5.07 -1.18
N LEU A 96 10.37 5.07 0.04
CA LEU A 96 10.40 3.87 0.89
C LEU A 96 9.04 3.58 1.50
N PHE A 97 8.39 4.60 2.05
CA PHE A 97 7.05 4.52 2.61
C PHE A 97 6.06 3.98 1.58
N TRP A 98 6.12 4.48 0.35
CA TRP A 98 5.19 4.07 -0.70
C TRP A 98 5.39 2.61 -1.15
N ARG A 99 6.65 2.14 -1.24
CA ARG A 99 6.95 0.75 -1.57
C ARG A 99 6.57 -0.23 -0.46
N MET A 100 6.93 0.10 0.78
CA MET A 100 6.61 -0.73 1.94
C MET A 100 5.12 -0.67 2.27
N GLY A 101 4.49 0.48 2.06
CA GLY A 101 3.06 0.69 2.17
C GLY A 101 2.29 -0.21 1.22
N TYR A 102 2.74 -0.35 -0.04
CA TYR A 102 2.12 -1.29 -0.98
C TYR A 102 2.13 -2.74 -0.46
N LEU A 103 3.27 -3.21 0.06
CA LEU A 103 3.38 -4.56 0.62
C LEU A 103 2.44 -4.73 1.82
N LEU A 104 2.40 -3.75 2.72
CA LEU A 104 1.51 -3.77 3.88
C LEU A 104 0.04 -3.79 3.45
N THR A 105 -0.36 -2.93 2.51
CA THR A 105 -1.72 -2.91 1.95
C THR A 105 -2.08 -4.21 1.28
N ALA A 106 -1.15 -4.84 0.56
CA ALA A 106 -1.41 -6.10 -0.12
C ALA A 106 -1.67 -7.22 0.90
N VAL A 107 -0.85 -7.32 1.95
CA VAL A 107 -1.06 -8.28 3.04
C VAL A 107 -2.38 -8.01 3.76
N PHE A 108 -2.67 -6.74 4.09
CA PHE A 108 -3.91 -6.38 4.76
C PHE A 108 -5.14 -6.67 3.89
N TYR A 109 -5.06 -6.43 2.58
CA TYR A 109 -6.11 -6.76 1.63
C TYR A 109 -6.38 -8.27 1.61
N ILE A 110 -5.33 -9.10 1.54
CA ILE A 110 -5.48 -10.57 1.60
C ILE A 110 -6.19 -10.99 2.90
N VAL A 111 -5.81 -10.41 4.04
CA VAL A 111 -6.49 -10.67 5.32
C VAL A 111 -7.97 -10.27 5.25
N THR A 112 -8.30 -9.10 4.69
CA THR A 112 -9.71 -8.69 4.54
C THR A 112 -10.50 -9.64 3.64
N VAL A 113 -9.90 -10.14 2.55
CA VAL A 113 -10.54 -11.12 1.66
C VAL A 113 -10.79 -12.44 2.39
N ILE A 114 -9.82 -12.93 3.18
CA ILE A 114 -9.98 -14.14 3.98
C ILE A 114 -11.10 -13.97 5.01
N LEU A 115 -11.13 -12.84 5.71
CA LEU A 115 -12.18 -12.55 6.70
C LEU A 115 -13.58 -12.46 6.05
N ILE A 116 -13.68 -11.90 4.85
CA ILE A 116 -14.94 -11.87 4.09
C ILE A 116 -15.33 -13.29 3.63
N ALA A 117 -14.36 -14.13 3.26
CA ALA A 117 -14.62 -15.50 2.81
C ALA A 117 -15.01 -16.45 3.95
N LEU A 118 -14.55 -16.19 5.17
CA LEU A 118 -14.88 -16.98 6.37
C LEU A 118 -16.27 -16.66 6.94
N ARG A 119 -16.82 -15.49 6.59
CA ARG A 119 -18.13 -15.02 7.03
C ARG A 119 -19.24 -15.45 6.07
#